data_AF-A0A0D9WY93-F1
#
_entry.id   AF-A0A0D9WY93-F1
#
_cell.length_a   1.000
_cell.length_b   1.000
_cell.length_c   1.000
_cell.angle_alpha   90.00
_cell.angle_beta   90.00
_cell.angle_gamma   90.00
#
_symmetry.space_group_name_H-M   'P 1'
#
loop_
_entity.id
_entity.type
_entity.pdbx_description
1 polymer ?
#
loop_
_entity_poly.entity_id
_entity_poly.type
_entity_poly.pdbx_seq_one_letter_code
_entity_poly.pdbx_strand_id
1 'polypeptide(L)'
;MDEMAYSINGENAHYGMPTNPCIPGRVPAGSSSGSAVAVAANLVDFSLGTDTGGSVMVFAAYCASFGLRPSHGLVSTQNVIPMA
;
A
#
# COMPACT_ATOMS: atom_id res chain seq x y z
N MET A 1 -0.23 6.20 3.94
CA MET A 1 -0.60 4.93 4.57
C MET A 1 -1.93 5.16 5.29
N ASP A 2 -2.87 4.22 5.21
CA ASP A 2 -4.05 4.28 6.08
C ASP A 2 -3.62 4.10 7.55
N GLU A 3 -4.22 4.88 8.46
CA GLU A 3 -3.80 4.85 9.86
C GLU A 3 -3.92 3.45 10.46
N MET A 4 -2.88 3.05 11.20
CA MET A 4 -2.79 1.72 11.81
C MET A 4 -2.93 0.55 10.82
N ALA A 5 -2.71 0.79 9.52
CA ALA A 5 -3.00 -0.15 8.43
C ALA A 5 -4.49 -0.55 8.29
N TYR A 6 -5.41 0.16 8.94
CA TYR A 6 -6.81 -0.25 9.10
C TYR A 6 -7.74 0.39 8.06
N SER A 7 -7.45 0.20 6.77
CA SER A 7 -8.35 0.49 5.65
C SER A 7 -7.73 -0.05 4.34
N ILE A 8 -8.50 0.03 3.26
CA ILE A 8 -8.06 -0.31 1.90
C ILE A 8 -8.19 0.86 0.92
N ASN A 9 -8.57 2.05 1.38
CA ASN A 9 -8.88 3.18 0.51
C ASN A 9 -7.65 4.06 0.22
N GLY A 10 -6.71 4.18 1.18
CA GLY A 10 -5.53 5.04 1.05
C GLY A 10 -5.74 6.48 1.53
N GLU A 11 -6.87 6.78 2.15
CA GLU A 11 -7.21 8.09 2.73
C GLU A 11 -6.66 8.22 4.15
N ASN A 12 -5.94 9.31 4.41
CA ASN A 12 -5.41 9.61 5.72
C ASN A 12 -5.77 11.05 6.11
N ALA A 13 -6.43 11.23 7.25
CA ALA A 13 -6.89 12.54 7.71
C ALA A 13 -5.75 13.50 8.08
N HIS A 14 -4.59 12.97 8.51
CA HIS A 14 -3.46 13.74 9.01
C HIS A 14 -2.45 14.09 7.92
N TYR A 15 -2.25 13.19 6.94
CA TYR A 15 -1.24 13.34 5.88
C TYR A 15 -1.84 13.48 4.47
N GLY A 16 -3.15 13.34 4.33
CA GLY A 16 -3.85 13.35 3.05
C GLY A 16 -3.71 12.04 2.26
N MET A 17 -4.44 11.99 1.14
CA MET A 17 -4.41 10.87 0.20
C MET A 17 -3.39 11.15 -0.92
N PRO A 18 -2.44 10.25 -1.20
CA PRO A 18 -1.55 10.42 -2.34
C PRO A 18 -2.30 10.25 -3.66
N THR A 19 -1.90 10.98 -4.70
CA THR A 19 -2.56 10.92 -6.01
C THR A 19 -2.23 9.60 -6.72
N ASN A 20 -3.25 8.90 -7.22
CA ASN A 20 -3.05 7.74 -8.09
C ASN A 20 -2.46 8.19 -9.45
N PRO A 21 -1.21 7.79 -9.79
CA PRO A 21 -0.56 8.21 -11.03
C PRO A 21 -1.12 7.50 -12.27
N CYS A 22 -1.74 6.33 -12.11
CA CYS A 22 -2.32 5.55 -13.20
C CYS A 22 -3.69 6.09 -13.61
N ILE A 23 -4.49 6.53 -12.63
CA ILE A 23 -5.83 7.10 -12.88
C ILE A 23 -6.05 8.33 -11.97
N PRO A 24 -5.66 9.54 -12.42
CA PRO A 24 -5.83 10.76 -11.65
C PRO A 24 -7.28 10.98 -11.18
N GLY A 25 -7.46 11.39 -9.93
CA GLY A 25 -8.77 11.60 -9.31
C GLY A 25 -9.47 10.33 -8.80
N ARG A 26 -8.83 9.15 -8.91
CA ARG A 26 -9.23 7.93 -8.22
C ARG A 26 -8.34 7.68 -7.01
N VAL A 27 -8.86 6.92 -6.05
CA VAL A 27 -8.10 6.47 -4.90
C VAL A 27 -6.96 5.54 -5.35
N PRO A 28 -5.78 5.58 -4.72
CA PRO A 28 -4.66 4.68 -5.02
C PRO A 28 -4.79 3.31 -4.34
N ALA A 29 -5.84 3.10 -3.54
CA ALA A 29 -6.00 2.02 -2.57
C ALA A 29 -5.02 2.11 -1.38
N GLY A 30 -5.21 1.22 -0.40
CA GLY A 30 -4.46 1.20 0.85
C GLY A 30 -4.40 -0.20 1.47
N SER A 31 -3.82 -0.35 2.66
CA SER A 31 -3.26 0.70 3.51
C SER A 31 -1.92 1.25 3.04
N SER A 32 -1.23 0.57 2.15
CA SER A 32 0.14 0.92 1.71
C SER A 32 0.20 2.01 0.63
N SER A 33 -0.70 3.00 0.67
CA SER A 33 -0.94 4.00 -0.39
C SER A 33 0.26 4.85 -0.81
N GLY A 34 1.19 5.15 0.09
CA GLY A 34 2.40 5.93 -0.23
C GLY A 34 3.44 5.10 -0.99
N SER A 35 3.80 3.94 -0.43
CA SER A 35 4.69 2.94 -1.06
C SER A 35 4.20 2.58 -2.47
N ALA A 36 2.88 2.45 -2.56
CA ALA A 36 2.15 2.18 -3.76
C ALA A 36 2.38 3.22 -4.87
N VAL A 37 2.01 4.46 -4.58
CA VAL A 37 2.13 5.58 -5.52
C VAL A 37 3.59 5.83 -5.89
N ALA A 38 4.54 5.65 -4.97
CA ALA A 38 5.96 5.82 -5.27
C ALA A 38 6.47 4.87 -6.36
N VAL A 39 6.05 3.59 -6.32
CA VAL A 39 6.41 2.61 -7.36
C VAL A 39 5.69 2.94 -8.67
N ALA A 40 4.38 3.18 -8.62
CA ALA A 40 3.59 3.43 -9.82
C ALA A 40 3.97 4.73 -10.55
N ALA A 41 4.48 5.72 -9.82
CA ALA A 41 5.03 6.96 -10.38
C ALA A 41 6.49 6.84 -10.84
N ASN A 42 7.08 5.63 -10.83
CA ASN A 42 8.48 5.36 -11.16
C ASN A 42 9.48 6.19 -10.32
N LEU A 43 9.15 6.50 -9.07
CA LEU A 43 10.07 7.18 -8.14
C LEU A 43 11.07 6.20 -7.51
N VAL A 44 10.68 4.92 -7.43
CA VAL A 44 11.47 3.80 -6.91
C VAL A 44 11.15 2.53 -7.68
N ASP A 45 12.10 1.58 -7.75
CA ASP A 45 11.89 0.30 -8.45
C ASP A 45 10.97 -0.67 -7.69
N PHE A 46 10.98 -0.59 -6.35
CA PHE A 46 10.13 -1.39 -5.46
C PHE A 46 9.90 -0.68 -4.14
N SER A 47 8.89 -1.13 -3.39
CA SER A 47 8.59 -0.61 -2.06
C SER A 47 8.06 -1.71 -1.15
N LEU A 48 8.06 -1.44 0.15
CA LEU A 48 7.50 -2.33 1.17
C LEU A 48 6.12 -1.85 1.59
N GLY A 49 5.24 -2.81 1.86
CA GLY A 49 3.90 -2.61 2.40
C GLY A 49 3.52 -3.77 3.32
N THR A 50 2.45 -3.58 4.08
CA THR A 50 1.86 -4.63 4.92
C THR A 50 0.57 -5.13 4.29
N ASP A 51 0.29 -6.42 4.44
CA ASP A 51 -0.91 -7.06 3.92
C ASP A 51 -1.52 -7.98 4.97
N THR A 52 -2.64 -7.53 5.53
CA THR A 52 -3.48 -8.32 6.45
C THR A 52 -4.83 -8.61 5.79
N GLY A 53 -5.47 -7.59 5.22
CA GLY A 53 -6.78 -7.68 4.55
C GLY A 53 -6.71 -7.65 3.03
N GLY A 54 -5.55 -7.88 2.41
CA GLY A 54 -5.35 -7.79 0.96
C GLY A 54 -4.80 -6.44 0.48
N SER A 55 -4.26 -5.60 1.37
CA SER A 55 -3.82 -4.25 1.04
C SER A 55 -2.80 -4.15 -0.09
N VAL A 56 -1.81 -5.07 -0.14
CA VAL A 56 -0.80 -5.09 -1.21
C VAL A 56 -1.43 -5.53 -2.53
N MET A 57 -2.41 -6.44 -2.47
CA MET A 57 -3.10 -6.96 -3.66
C MET A 57 -4.09 -5.95 -4.27
N VAL A 58 -4.86 -5.23 -3.45
CA VAL A 58 -5.79 -4.19 -3.93
C VAL A 58 -5.01 -3.04 -4.58
N PHE A 59 -3.89 -2.62 -3.98
CA PHE A 59 -2.98 -1.65 -4.59
C PHE A 59 -2.49 -2.09 -5.98
N ALA A 60 -1.97 -3.32 -6.08
CA ALA A 60 -1.40 -3.85 -7.32
C ALA A 60 -2.38 -3.71 -8.50
N ALA A 61 -3.66 -3.96 -8.22
CA ALA A 61 -4.74 -3.78 -9.19
C ALA A 61 -5.03 -2.30 -9.52
N TYR A 62 -4.96 -1.39 -8.54
CA TYR A 62 -5.37 0.02 -8.70
C TYR A 62 -4.29 0.91 -9.33
N CYS A 63 -3.02 0.53 -9.18
CA CYS A 63 -1.87 1.32 -9.62
C CYS A 63 -0.98 0.58 -10.62
N ALA A 64 -1.54 -0.40 -11.34
CA ALA A 64 -0.89 -1.12 -12.44
C ALA A 64 0.51 -1.65 -12.11
N SER A 65 0.66 -2.24 -10.93
CA SER A 65 1.93 -2.73 -10.40
C SER A 65 1.80 -4.20 -9.96
N PHE A 66 2.94 -4.86 -9.73
CA PHE A 66 2.94 -6.21 -9.17
C PHE A 66 2.90 -6.15 -7.64
N GLY A 67 2.02 -6.96 -7.03
CA GLY A 67 1.96 -7.16 -5.59
C GLY A 67 2.46 -8.56 -5.23
N LEU A 68 3.36 -8.66 -4.26
CA LEU A 68 3.84 -9.93 -3.74
C LEU A 68 3.48 -10.05 -2.26
N ARG A 69 2.65 -11.06 -1.93
CA ARG A 69 2.31 -11.42 -0.55
C ARG A 69 2.93 -12.77 -0.23
N PRO A 70 4.04 -12.82 0.53
CA PRO A 70 4.66 -14.06 0.95
C PRO A 70 3.72 -14.90 1.81
N SER A 71 4.03 -16.20 1.95
CA SER A 71 3.42 -17.03 3.00
C SER A 71 3.71 -16.43 4.39
N HIS A 72 2.76 -16.57 5.32
CA HIS A 72 2.93 -16.07 6.69
C HIS A 72 4.21 -16.58 7.33
N GLY A 73 4.95 -15.68 7.98
CA GLY A 73 6.22 -15.98 8.65
C GLY A 73 7.44 -16.06 7.74
N LEU A 74 7.30 -15.98 6.41
CA LEU A 74 8.46 -16.01 5.50
C LEU A 74 9.33 -14.75 5.63
N VAL A 75 8.70 -13.59 5.81
CA VAL A 75 9.37 -12.31 6.01
C VAL A 75 9.21 -11.93 7.49
N SER A 76 10.33 -11.60 8.14
CA SER A 76 10.32 -11.15 9.53
C SER A 76 9.51 -9.87 9.69
N THR A 77 8.61 -9.84 10.66
CA THR A 77 7.84 -8.67 11.06
C THR A 77 8.44 -7.98 12.28
N GLN A 78 9.68 -8.30 12.65
CA GLN A 78 10.36 -7.63 13.75
C GLN A 78 10.42 -6.12 13.49
N ASN A 79 10.02 -5.33 14.50
CA ASN A 79 9.90 -3.87 14.44
C ASN A 79 8.81 -3.32 13.49
N VAL A 80 7.91 -4.19 12.98
CA VAL A 80 6.67 -3.75 12.33
C VAL A 80 5.60 -3.58 13.40
N ILE A 81 4.89 -2.46 13.39
CA ILE A 81 3.74 -2.26 14.29
C ILE A 81 2.67 -3.30 13.90
N PRO A 82 2.28 -4.20 14.81
CA PRO A 82 1.42 -5.32 14.46
C PRO A 82 0.00 -4.85 14.15
N MET A 83 -0.59 -5.46 13.13
CA MET A 83 -2.03 -5.38 12.85
C MET A 83 -2.51 -6.76 12.35
N ALA A 84 -3.28 -7.44 13.21
CA ALA A 84 -3.91 -8.76 13.06
C ALA A 84 -3.03 -9.89 12.47
#